data_AF-A0A1I2FK71-F1
#
_entry.id   AF-A0A1I2FK71-F1
#
_cell.length_a   1.000
_cell.length_b   1.000
_cell.length_c   1.000
_cell.angle_alpha   90.00
_cell.angle_beta   90.00
_cell.angle_gamma   90.00
#
_symmetry.space_group_name_H-M   'P 1'
#
loop_
_entity.id
_entity.type
_entity.pdbx_description
1 polymer ?
#
loop_
_entity_poly.entity_id
_entity_poly.type
_entity_poly.pdbx_seq_one_letter_code
_entity_poly.pdbx_strand_id
1 'polypeptide(L)'
;MSPSLSEPTNGVLAQVCGDEISEAMATLPSIHSCTFEQMTADIQGRISGWVRITFKRASLRHGKTTRAFWQAIHAEPIWDPDDPRNVW
;
A
#
# COMPACT_ATOMS: atom_id res chain seq x y z
N MET A 1 29.79 7.86 -11.01
CA MET A 1 28.40 8.22 -10.64
C MET A 1 28.08 7.47 -9.36
N SER A 2 28.09 8.15 -8.22
CA SER A 2 27.66 7.56 -6.94
C SER A 2 26.12 7.51 -6.93
N PRO A 3 25.47 6.41 -6.53
CA PRO A 3 24.03 6.39 -6.40
C PRO A 3 23.63 7.38 -5.31
N SER A 4 22.71 8.31 -5.62
CA SER A 4 22.19 9.23 -4.60
C SER A 4 21.30 8.42 -3.65
N LEU A 5 21.54 8.54 -2.35
CA LEU A 5 20.83 7.85 -1.26
C LEU A 5 19.39 8.36 -1.03
N SER A 6 18.64 8.71 -2.09
CA SER A 6 17.39 9.46 -1.96
C SER A 6 16.23 8.96 -2.83
N GLU A 7 16.33 7.78 -3.44
CA GLU A 7 15.12 7.13 -3.95
C GLU A 7 14.42 6.46 -2.76
N PRO A 8 13.15 6.77 -2.47
CA PRO A 8 12.40 6.01 -1.48
C PRO A 8 12.34 4.57 -1.97
N THR A 9 13.09 3.68 -1.33
CA THR A 9 12.94 2.24 -1.54
C THR A 9 11.45 1.93 -1.34
N ASN A 10 10.83 1.21 -2.29
CA ASN A 10 9.41 0.78 -2.17
C ASN A 10 9.20 -0.25 -1.02
N GLY A 11 10.14 -0.34 -0.08
CA GLY A 11 10.24 -1.36 0.95
C GLY A 11 10.17 -2.76 0.37
N VAL A 12 9.32 -3.60 0.93
CA VAL A 12 9.08 -4.98 0.47
C VAL A 12 7.97 -5.08 -0.58
N LEU A 13 7.50 -3.96 -1.16
CA LEU A 13 6.37 -3.96 -2.10
C LEU A 13 6.59 -4.86 -3.31
N ALA A 14 7.85 -4.99 -3.78
CA ALA A 14 8.20 -5.87 -4.90
C ALA A 14 8.02 -7.37 -4.58
N GLN A 15 7.87 -7.73 -3.30
CA GLN A 15 7.61 -9.10 -2.84
C GLN A 15 6.12 -9.36 -2.61
N VAL A 16 5.28 -8.32 -2.66
CA VAL A 16 3.83 -8.41 -2.49
C VAL A 16 3.19 -8.70 -3.84
N CYS A 17 2.40 -9.75 -3.90
CA CYS A 17 1.71 -10.19 -5.11
C CYS A 17 0.55 -9.25 -5.47
N GLY A 18 0.17 -9.21 -6.75
CA GLY A 18 -0.94 -8.37 -7.21
C GLY A 18 -2.27 -8.67 -6.51
N ASP A 19 -2.55 -9.94 -6.23
CA ASP A 19 -3.76 -10.36 -5.52
C ASP A 19 -3.78 -9.83 -4.07
N GLU A 20 -2.64 -9.84 -3.41
CA GLU A 20 -2.47 -9.33 -2.03
C GLU A 20 -2.66 -7.81 -2.00
N ILE A 21 -2.10 -7.08 -2.98
CA ILE A 21 -2.35 -5.64 -3.14
C ILE A 21 -3.84 -5.36 -3.37
N SER A 22 -4.51 -6.18 -4.19
CA SER A 22 -5.94 -6.04 -4.46
C SER A 22 -6.79 -6.29 -3.22
N GLU A 23 -6.45 -7.30 -2.42
CA GLU A 23 -7.12 -7.60 -1.15
C GLU A 23 -6.95 -6.46 -0.15
N ALA A 24 -5.72 -5.97 0.03
CA ALA A 24 -5.44 -4.80 0.86
C ALA A 24 -6.25 -3.57 0.41
N MET A 25 -6.27 -3.30 -0.90
CA MET A 25 -6.98 -2.16 -1.47
C MET A 25 -8.50 -2.24 -1.24
N ALA A 26 -9.07 -3.44 -1.21
CA ALA A 26 -10.50 -3.65 -0.97
C ALA A 26 -10.93 -3.26 0.45
N THR A 27 -10.00 -3.20 1.41
CA THR A 27 -10.26 -2.71 2.78
C THR A 27 -10.34 -1.19 2.87
N LEU A 28 -9.81 -0.48 1.87
CA LEU A 28 -9.81 0.98 1.85
C LEU A 28 -11.19 1.53 1.50
N PRO A 29 -11.55 2.71 2.04
CA PRO A 29 -12.76 3.39 1.59
C PRO A 29 -12.65 3.75 0.11
N SER A 30 -13.82 3.86 -0.54
CA SER A 30 -13.89 4.33 -1.91
C SER A 30 -13.12 5.66 -2.08
N ILE A 31 -12.36 5.75 -3.17
CA ILE A 31 -11.56 6.94 -3.49
C ILE A 31 -12.43 8.20 -3.63
N HIS A 32 -13.73 8.03 -3.93
CA HIS A 32 -14.67 9.14 -4.10
C HIS A 32 -15.19 9.68 -2.76
N SER A 33 -15.19 8.87 -1.69
CA SER A 33 -15.64 9.27 -0.35
C SER A 33 -14.48 9.66 0.57
N CYS A 34 -13.25 9.35 0.18
CA CYS A 34 -12.06 9.65 0.96
C CYS A 34 -11.42 10.98 0.53
N THR A 35 -11.07 11.84 1.50
CA THR A 35 -10.30 13.08 1.27
C THR A 35 -8.81 12.94 1.59
N PHE A 36 -8.39 11.81 2.16
CA PHE A 36 -6.98 11.55 2.46
C PHE A 36 -6.20 11.26 1.18
N GLU A 37 -5.00 11.84 1.07
CA GLU A 37 -4.08 11.59 -0.04
C GLU A 37 -3.38 10.24 0.08
N GLN A 38 -3.22 9.73 1.30
CA GLN A 38 -2.59 8.45 1.59
C GLN A 38 -3.41 7.65 2.61
N MET A 39 -3.34 6.34 2.47
CA MET A 39 -4.02 5.34 3.29
C MET A 39 -3.08 4.17 3.52
N THR A 40 -3.24 3.46 4.62
CA THR A 40 -2.54 2.20 4.86
C THR A 40 -3.53 1.06 5.04
N ALA A 41 -3.14 -0.13 4.60
CA ALA A 41 -3.85 -1.36 4.90
C ALA A 41 -2.85 -2.44 5.29
N ASP A 42 -3.22 -3.23 6.31
CA ASP A 42 -2.40 -4.32 6.84
C ASP A 42 -2.97 -5.63 6.33
N ILE A 43 -2.11 -6.50 5.81
CA ILE A 43 -2.49 -7.81 5.28
C ILE A 43 -1.51 -8.88 5.69
N GLN A 44 -1.98 -10.12 5.73
CA GLN A 44 -1.12 -11.29 5.87
C GLN A 44 -0.66 -11.76 4.49
N GLY A 45 0.59 -11.43 4.14
CA GLY A 45 1.23 -11.88 2.91
C GLY A 45 1.62 -13.36 2.97
N ARG A 46 1.57 -14.04 1.82
CA ARG A 46 1.90 -15.46 1.69
C ARG A 46 3.37 -15.77 1.93
N ILE A 47 4.25 -14.84 1.55
CA ILE A 47 5.71 -15.01 1.63
C ILE A 47 6.33 -14.09 2.69
N SER A 48 5.91 -12.83 2.71
CA SER A 48 6.54 -11.79 3.54
C SER A 48 5.99 -11.70 4.97
N GLY A 49 5.00 -12.53 5.33
CA GLY A 49 4.29 -12.41 6.61
C GLY A 49 3.38 -11.18 6.64
N TRP A 50 3.15 -10.61 7.83
CA TRP A 50 2.33 -9.42 7.97
C TRP A 50 3.02 -8.20 7.33
N VAL A 51 2.30 -7.50 6.47
CA VAL A 51 2.81 -6.35 5.72
C VAL A 51 1.81 -5.21 5.80
N ARG A 52 2.31 -4.00 6.07
CA ARG A 52 1.58 -2.75 5.92
C ARG A 52 1.86 -2.15 4.55
N ILE A 53 0.83 -1.95 3.75
CA ILE A 53 0.93 -1.33 2.42
C ILE A 53 0.44 0.11 2.50
N THR A 54 1.26 1.05 2.04
CA THR A 54 0.87 2.44 1.86
C THR A 54 0.36 2.67 0.44
N PHE A 55 -0.85 3.19 0.34
CA PHE A 55 -1.49 3.59 -0.90
C PHE A 55 -1.54 5.11 -0.98
N LYS A 56 -1.31 5.65 -2.18
CA LYS A 56 -1.62 7.05 -2.51
C LYS A 56 -2.81 7.13 -3.45
N ARG A 57 -3.53 8.24 -3.38
CA ARG A 57 -4.50 8.59 -4.41
C ARG A 57 -3.78 8.87 -5.73
N ALA A 58 -4.22 8.21 -6.79
CA ALA A 58 -3.74 8.42 -8.14
C ALA A 58 -4.92 8.72 -9.08
N SER A 59 -4.64 9.38 -10.19
CA SER A 59 -5.63 9.67 -11.23
C SER A 59 -5.05 9.38 -12.59
N LEU A 60 -5.79 8.61 -13.39
CA LEU A 60 -5.44 8.31 -14.78
C LEU A 60 -6.47 8.98 -15.69
N ARG A 61 -6.00 9.81 -16.62
CA ARG A 61 -6.81 10.37 -17.69
C ARG A 61 -6.74 9.47 -18.92
N HIS A 62 -7.89 9.02 -19.39
CA HIS A 62 -8.03 8.29 -20.65
C HIS A 62 -9.06 9.03 -21.53
N GLY A 63 -8.56 9.74 -22.54
CA GLY A 63 -9.36 10.60 -23.40
C GLY A 63 -10.07 11.72 -22.62
N LYS A 64 -11.41 11.67 -22.61
CA LYS A 64 -12.28 12.62 -21.89
C LYS A 64 -12.63 12.18 -20.47
N THR A 65 -12.19 11.00 -20.04
CA THR A 65 -12.53 10.45 -18.73
C THR A 65 -11.31 10.45 -17.81
N THR A 66 -11.50 10.86 -16.56
CA THR A 66 -10.50 10.73 -15.50
C THR A 66 -11.00 9.71 -14.48
N ARG A 67 -10.17 8.73 -14.12
CA ARG A 67 -10.46 7.73 -13.09
C ARG A 67 -9.49 7.92 -11.93
N ALA A 68 -10.04 8.03 -10.73
CA ALA A 68 -9.24 8.01 -9.50
C ALA A 68 -9.18 6.58 -8.95
N PHE A 69 -8.06 6.23 -8.33
CA PHE A 69 -7.85 4.92 -7.72
C PHE A 69 -6.77 5.00 -6.63
N TRP A 70 -6.69 3.98 -5.78
CA TRP A 70 -5.59 3.79 -4.85
C TRP A 70 -4.42 3.12 -5.57
N GLN A 71 -3.21 3.69 -5.44
CA GLN A 71 -1.98 3.13 -5.98
C GLN A 71 -1.05 2.76 -4.82
N ALA A 72 -0.68 1.48 -4.71
CA ALA A 72 0.36 1.06 -3.76
C ALA A 72 1.71 1.71 -4.12
N ILE A 73 2.37 2.28 -3.12
CA ILE A 73 3.65 2.99 -3.30
C ILE A 73 4.76 2.53 -2.38
N HIS A 74 4.42 1.87 -1.27
CA HIS A 74 5.38 1.37 -0.31
C HIS A 74 4.76 0.19 0.44
N ALA A 75 5.59 -0.74 0.89
CA ALA A 75 5.17 -1.75 1.83
C ALA A 75 6.28 -2.04 2.84
N GLU A 76 5.91 -2.22 4.11
CA GLU A 76 6.84 -2.58 5.17
C GLU A 76 6.37 -3.84 5.92
N PRO A 77 7.29 -4.74 6.30
CA PRO A 77 6.94 -5.83 7.18
C PRO A 77 6.56 -5.28 8.56
N ILE A 78 5.48 -5.80 9.12
CA ILE A 78 5.02 -5.48 10.48
C ILE A 78 4.92 -6.76 11.30
N TRP A 79 4.77 -6.59 12.61
CA TRP A 79 4.35 -7.67 13.48
C TRP A 79 2.85 -7.92 13.28
N ASP A 80 2.41 -9.12 13.62
CA ASP A 80 0.99 -9.46 13.63
C ASP A 80 0.20 -8.41 14.42
N PRO A 81 -0.69 -7.63 13.77
CA PRO A 81 -1.39 -6.53 14.42
C PRO A 81 -2.32 -6.99 15.54
N ASP A 82 -2.73 -8.26 15.51
CA ASP A 82 -3.59 -8.88 16.51
C ASP A 82 -2.80 -9.71 17.56
N ASP A 83 -1.45 -9.68 17.54
CA ASP A 83 -0.64 -10.38 18.55
C ASP A 83 -0.92 -9.79 19.95
N PRO A 84 -1.43 -10.59 20.90
CA PRO A 84 -1.72 -10.12 22.26
C PRO A 84 -0.47 -9.66 23.03
N ARG A 85 0.74 -9.93 22.52
CA ARG A 85 2.01 -9.42 23.07
C ARG A 85 2.35 -8.01 22.59
N ASN A 86 1.63 -7.47 21.60
CA ASN A 86 1.76 -6.08 21.13
C ASN A 86 0.99 -5.10 22.04
N VAL A 87 1.15 -5.24 23.35
CA VAL A 87 0.67 -4.28 24.34
C VAL A 87 1.74 -3.21 24.55
N TRP A 88 1.40 -1.97 24.19
CA TRP A 88 2.18 -0.75 24.43
C TRP A 88 2.25 -0.40 25.92
#